data_AF-A0A5J4YX63-F1
#
_entry.id   AF-A0A5J4YX63-F1
#
_cell.length_a   1.000
_cell.length_b   1.000
_cell.length_c   1.000
_cell.angle_alpha   90.00
_cell.angle_beta   90.00
_cell.angle_gamma   90.00
#
_symmetry.space_group_name_H-M   'P 1'
#
loop_
_entity.id
_entity.type
_entity.pdbx_description
1 polymer ?
#
loop_
_entity_poly.entity_id
_entity_poly.type
_entity_poly.pdbx_seq_one_letter_code
_entity_poly.pdbx_strand_id
1 'polypeptide(L)'
;MAFVNGFSGGAAAVPRRGVARVCAQRVVMKVVDRLDSQPSAAFEQTKQVYTFSRYILGPHRAVVAPVAMDPSEKEVVLRAVYRQVFGNAYIMEEERAELRVMESQFLLGELSVKELVRALAKSSTYKVRFFEGAVQYRFIELCFKHLLGRAPDNHEEIAVHMRKYQQEGYDAEIDSYLDAGEYDNVFGDDTVPFLRFRGVYTPCDSFNRQCALQGGWANSDKAMGGAALSGYNGSDGRQMSTMIGNYISGKPIPYEKVAADTPLKSTAPNWYARPNPALAPQPAYVSAKEIAELRSRVSKLEAAWSVAVKQSAAAKDTVETWRAAAKEMAAMRGISPMGEAYFGGIAQKVDNGALAQLGNKASSYKKYLYAIETDEVSRLEVDLEEAKGQLRVLEAAMAKSTPMTRTAEFKTLTKNVAAVTAAEKADPLSKRPRISASRPKPTPAAAKMAAAEKKKGPFGLSVPSLPNLPNLPKLPSLSLPKVSLPFGKK
;
A
#
# COMPACT_ATOMS: atom_id res chain seq x y z
N MET A 1 77.28 21.90 4.78
CA MET A 1 76.88 22.81 5.88
C MET A 1 75.70 22.18 6.59
N ALA A 2 75.92 21.78 7.83
CA ALA A 2 74.96 21.14 8.72
C ALA A 2 74.23 22.19 9.59
N PHE A 3 73.25 21.72 10.37
CA PHE A 3 72.53 22.34 11.48
C PHE A 3 71.28 23.19 11.13
N VAL A 4 70.11 23.11 11.80
CA VAL A 4 69.56 22.17 12.80
C VAL A 4 68.08 22.53 13.13
N ASN A 5 67.31 21.51 13.51
CA ASN A 5 66.12 21.43 14.40
C ASN A 5 64.76 22.09 14.10
N GLY A 6 63.72 21.29 14.35
CA GLY A 6 62.38 21.78 14.71
C GLY A 6 61.21 20.78 14.60
N PHE A 7 61.37 19.50 14.95
CA PHE A 7 60.25 18.55 15.04
C PHE A 7 59.58 18.68 16.41
N SER A 8 58.29 19.04 16.46
CA SER A 8 57.42 18.74 17.60
C SER A 8 56.06 18.27 17.08
N GLY A 9 55.66 17.09 17.55
CA GLY A 9 54.47 16.37 17.09
C GLY A 9 53.17 17.04 17.53
N GLY A 10 52.22 17.11 16.61
CA GLY A 10 50.81 17.37 16.88
C GLY A 10 49.99 16.27 16.23
N ALA A 11 49.35 15.44 17.05
CA ALA A 11 48.47 14.36 16.63
C ALA A 11 47.39 14.87 15.65
N ALA A 12 47.29 14.24 14.49
CA ALA A 12 46.28 14.52 13.48
C ALA A 12 44.87 14.27 14.06
N ALA A 13 44.16 15.35 14.37
CA ALA A 13 42.78 15.30 14.80
C ALA A 13 41.88 14.94 13.61
N VAL A 14 41.25 13.78 13.71
CA VAL A 14 40.14 13.32 12.86
C VAL A 14 39.05 14.40 12.81
N PRO A 15 38.64 14.92 11.64
CA PRO A 15 37.54 15.88 11.57
C PRO A 15 36.24 15.19 11.97
N ARG A 16 35.69 15.60 13.13
CA ARG A 16 34.38 15.15 13.62
C ARG A 16 33.30 15.55 12.61
N ARG A 17 32.62 14.54 12.05
CA ARG A 17 31.43 14.65 11.20
C ARG A 17 30.43 15.62 11.83
N GLY A 18 30.23 16.77 11.19
CA GLY A 18 29.11 17.64 11.45
C GLY A 18 27.80 16.92 11.15
N VAL A 19 26.84 17.02 12.06
CA VAL A 19 25.47 16.54 11.86
C VAL A 19 24.85 17.38 10.74
N ALA A 20 24.83 16.82 9.54
CA ALA A 20 24.20 17.42 8.38
C ALA A 20 22.69 17.57 8.64
N ARG A 21 22.19 18.80 8.47
CA ARG A 21 20.78 19.06 8.23
C ARG A 21 20.34 18.27 7.00
N VAL A 22 19.51 17.27 7.20
CA VAL A 22 18.80 16.59 6.12
C VAL A 22 17.73 17.55 5.60
N CYS A 23 18.15 18.47 4.74
CA CYS A 23 17.29 18.94 3.67
C CYS A 23 17.06 17.72 2.77
N ALA A 24 15.84 17.48 2.31
CA ALA A 24 15.47 16.28 1.54
C ALA A 24 16.26 16.17 0.23
N GLN A 25 17.50 15.67 0.31
CA GLN A 25 18.23 15.16 -0.82
C GLN A 25 17.57 13.85 -1.21
N ARG A 26 17.05 13.82 -2.44
CA ARG A 26 16.71 12.59 -3.14
C ARG A 26 17.97 11.71 -3.11
N VAL A 27 18.01 10.75 -2.19
CA VAL A 27 19.09 9.76 -2.12
C VAL A 27 18.99 8.94 -3.39
N VAL A 28 19.78 9.32 -4.41
CA VAL A 28 20.12 8.40 -5.49
C VAL A 28 20.97 7.33 -4.83
N MET A 29 20.37 6.17 -4.55
CA MET A 29 21.11 5.02 -4.03
C MET A 29 22.16 4.63 -5.08
N LYS A 30 23.40 5.07 -4.88
CA LYS A 30 24.59 4.53 -5.55
C LYS A 30 24.89 3.14 -4.98
N VAL A 31 23.97 2.20 -5.18
CA VAL A 31 24.09 0.78 -4.79
C VAL A 31 24.21 -0.12 -6.04
N VAL A 32 24.29 0.46 -7.24
CA VAL A 32 24.24 -0.32 -8.50
C VAL A 32 25.63 -0.77 -8.99
N ASP A 33 26.74 -0.25 -8.46
CA ASP A 33 28.08 -0.48 -9.06
C ASP A 33 28.93 -1.60 -8.40
N ARG A 34 28.35 -2.54 -7.63
CA ARG A 34 29.11 -3.67 -7.03
C ARG A 34 28.35 -5.01 -7.03
N LEU A 35 27.82 -5.44 -8.17
CA LEU A 35 26.96 -6.63 -8.25
C LEU A 35 27.50 -7.81 -9.10
N ASP A 36 28.80 -7.89 -9.38
CA ASP A 36 29.36 -8.98 -10.21
C ASP A 36 30.28 -9.97 -9.47
N SER A 37 30.34 -9.95 -8.13
CA SER A 37 31.14 -10.93 -7.39
C SER A 37 30.36 -11.51 -6.21
N GLN A 38 30.01 -12.80 -6.31
CA GLN A 38 29.54 -13.75 -5.27
C GLN A 38 28.08 -14.25 -5.47
N PRO A 39 27.86 -15.50 -5.96
CA PRO A 39 26.53 -16.04 -6.22
C PRO A 39 25.70 -16.38 -4.97
N SER A 40 26.32 -16.55 -3.79
CA SER A 40 25.59 -16.86 -2.54
C SER A 40 24.92 -15.65 -1.90
N ALA A 41 25.40 -14.42 -2.17
CA ALA A 41 24.82 -13.19 -1.64
C ALA A 41 23.52 -12.79 -2.36
N ALA A 42 23.34 -13.21 -3.61
CA ALA A 42 22.14 -12.90 -4.40
C ALA A 42 20.86 -13.53 -3.81
N PHE A 43 20.96 -14.73 -3.22
CA PHE A 43 19.81 -15.46 -2.65
C PHE A 43 19.29 -14.84 -1.35
N GLU A 44 20.16 -14.31 -0.49
CA GLU A 44 19.73 -13.57 0.71
C GLU A 44 19.22 -12.17 0.35
N GLN A 45 19.79 -11.52 -0.67
CA GLN A 45 19.35 -10.22 -1.16
C GLN A 45 17.92 -10.26 -1.72
N THR A 46 17.53 -11.31 -2.45
CA THR A 46 16.15 -11.44 -2.95
C THR A 46 15.13 -11.56 -1.82
N LYS A 47 15.49 -12.20 -0.69
CA LYS A 47 14.63 -12.29 0.51
C LYS A 47 14.50 -10.95 1.24
N GLN A 48 15.57 -10.15 1.30
CA GLN A 48 15.53 -8.84 1.95
C GLN A 48 14.47 -7.92 1.34
N VAL A 49 14.24 -8.00 0.02
CA VAL A 49 13.31 -7.08 -0.64
C VAL A 49 11.83 -7.32 -0.28
N TYR A 50 11.50 -8.50 0.22
CA TYR A 50 10.16 -8.80 0.74
C TYR A 50 9.93 -8.27 2.17
N THR A 51 10.98 -7.89 2.90
CA THR A 51 10.91 -7.56 4.35
C THR A 51 10.41 -6.15 4.66
N PHE A 52 10.28 -5.29 3.67
CA PHE A 52 9.76 -3.92 3.85
C PHE A 52 8.70 -3.56 2.79
N SER A 53 8.35 -4.51 1.92
CA SER A 53 7.38 -4.31 0.86
C SER A 53 5.96 -4.64 1.32
N ARG A 54 5.00 -4.45 0.41
CA ARG A 54 3.59 -4.77 0.64
C ARG A 54 3.32 -6.25 0.94
N TYR A 55 4.28 -7.11 0.62
CA TYR A 55 4.23 -8.56 0.84
C TYR A 55 3.83 -8.93 2.27
N ILE A 56 4.38 -8.25 3.27
CA ILE A 56 4.18 -8.62 4.69
C ILE A 56 2.73 -8.41 5.13
N LEU A 57 2.05 -7.41 4.58
CA LEU A 57 0.69 -7.07 5.00
C LEU A 57 -0.34 -7.95 4.29
N GLY A 58 0.00 -8.48 3.12
CA GLY A 58 -0.91 -9.22 2.28
C GLY A 58 -1.07 -10.69 2.69
N PRO A 59 -2.21 -11.30 2.36
CA PRO A 59 -2.40 -12.75 2.39
C PRO A 59 -1.70 -13.47 1.22
N HIS A 60 -0.91 -12.76 0.42
CA HIS A 60 -0.15 -13.29 -0.73
C HIS A 60 1.20 -13.86 -0.31
N ARG A 61 1.26 -14.52 0.85
CA ARG A 61 2.50 -15.12 1.36
C ARG A 61 2.71 -16.50 0.78
N ALA A 62 3.97 -16.92 0.73
CA ALA A 62 4.36 -18.28 0.42
C ALA A 62 3.60 -19.27 1.31
N VAL A 63 2.87 -20.18 0.67
CA VAL A 63 2.33 -21.37 1.31
C VAL A 63 3.28 -22.50 0.91
N VAL A 64 4.01 -23.02 1.89
CA VAL A 64 5.01 -24.07 1.69
C VAL A 64 4.39 -25.41 2.07
N ALA A 65 4.58 -26.44 1.25
CA ALA A 65 4.20 -27.80 1.54
C ALA A 65 5.43 -28.59 2.02
N PRO A 66 5.68 -28.70 3.35
CA PRO A 66 6.78 -29.54 3.83
C PRO A 66 6.52 -31.03 3.56
N VAL A 67 7.59 -31.83 3.58
CA VAL A 67 7.56 -33.28 3.24
C VAL A 67 6.57 -34.09 4.10
N ALA A 68 6.36 -33.71 5.36
CA ALA A 68 5.39 -34.34 6.25
C ALA A 68 4.33 -33.31 6.67
N MET A 69 3.10 -33.48 6.17
CA MET A 69 1.96 -32.61 6.46
C MET A 69 0.75 -33.44 6.84
N ASP A 70 -0.07 -32.86 7.73
CA ASP A 70 -1.38 -33.41 8.02
C ASP A 70 -2.31 -33.31 6.80
N PRO A 71 -3.25 -34.25 6.61
CA PRO A 71 -4.18 -34.22 5.47
C PRO A 71 -4.96 -32.90 5.35
N SER A 72 -5.35 -32.30 6.47
CA SER A 72 -6.04 -31.01 6.52
C SER A 72 -5.18 -29.85 6.02
N GLU A 73 -3.88 -29.86 6.31
CA GLU A 73 -2.94 -28.85 5.80
C GLU A 73 -2.72 -29.02 4.31
N LYS A 74 -2.66 -30.26 3.81
CA LYS A 74 -2.54 -30.53 2.36
C LYS A 74 -3.75 -30.00 1.59
N GLU A 75 -4.95 -30.10 2.15
CA GLU A 75 -6.14 -29.48 1.57
C GLU A 75 -6.07 -27.96 1.52
N VAL A 76 -5.48 -27.31 2.53
CA VAL A 76 -5.28 -25.85 2.54
C VAL A 76 -4.30 -25.44 1.42
N VAL A 77 -3.20 -26.18 1.26
CA VAL A 77 -2.26 -25.97 0.15
C VAL A 77 -2.97 -26.16 -1.19
N LEU A 78 -3.73 -27.23 -1.36
CA LEU A 78 -4.45 -27.52 -2.60
C LEU A 78 -5.43 -26.39 -2.96
N ARG A 79 -6.17 -25.87 -1.98
CA ARG A 79 -7.06 -24.70 -2.19
C ARG A 79 -6.28 -23.45 -2.56
N ALA A 80 -5.10 -23.23 -1.97
CA ALA A 80 -4.23 -22.11 -2.32
C ALA A 80 -3.70 -22.24 -3.76
N VAL A 81 -3.29 -23.44 -4.17
CA VAL A 81 -2.89 -23.75 -5.55
C VAL A 81 -4.03 -23.46 -6.52
N TYR A 82 -5.24 -23.96 -6.24
CA TYR A 82 -6.40 -23.70 -7.10
C TYR A 82 -6.72 -22.22 -7.22
N ARG A 83 -6.66 -21.50 -6.11
CA ARG A 83 -6.91 -20.07 -6.11
C ARG A 83 -5.88 -19.30 -6.96
N GLN A 84 -4.61 -19.70 -6.91
CA GLN A 84 -3.55 -19.06 -7.68
C GLN A 84 -3.60 -19.45 -9.17
N VAL A 85 -3.56 -20.75 -9.47
CA VAL A 85 -3.43 -21.30 -10.82
C VAL A 85 -4.68 -20.99 -11.65
N PHE A 86 -5.87 -21.10 -11.07
CA PHE A 86 -7.11 -20.76 -11.78
C PHE A 86 -7.56 -19.30 -11.55
N GLY A 87 -6.75 -18.46 -10.92
CA GLY A 87 -7.03 -17.02 -10.82
C GLY A 87 -8.34 -16.70 -10.11
N ASN A 88 -8.61 -17.38 -8.99
CA ASN A 88 -9.85 -17.28 -8.22
C ASN A 88 -11.12 -17.59 -9.05
N ALA A 89 -11.01 -18.42 -10.09
CA ALA A 89 -12.17 -18.90 -10.82
C ALA A 89 -12.87 -20.05 -10.08
N TYR A 90 -14.19 -20.13 -10.23
CA TYR A 90 -14.99 -21.21 -9.64
C TYR A 90 -14.74 -22.52 -10.38
N ILE A 91 -14.42 -23.57 -9.64
CA ILE A 91 -14.24 -24.94 -10.15
C ILE A 91 -15.40 -25.76 -9.61
N MET A 92 -16.20 -26.34 -10.51
CA MET A 92 -17.32 -27.19 -10.13
C MET A 92 -16.86 -28.62 -9.81
N GLU A 93 -17.70 -29.41 -9.16
CA GLU A 93 -17.34 -30.77 -8.74
C GLU A 93 -17.00 -31.68 -9.93
N GLU A 94 -17.67 -31.48 -11.07
CA GLU A 94 -17.41 -32.21 -12.33
C GLU A 94 -16.03 -31.88 -12.90
N GLU A 95 -15.67 -30.59 -12.97
CA GLU A 95 -14.33 -30.16 -13.41
C GLU A 95 -13.25 -30.65 -12.44
N ARG A 96 -13.57 -30.71 -11.14
CA ARG A 96 -12.67 -31.24 -10.12
C ARG A 96 -12.44 -32.75 -10.28
N ALA A 97 -13.38 -33.49 -10.87
CA ALA A 97 -13.19 -34.91 -11.16
C ALA A 97 -12.06 -35.14 -12.18
N GLU A 98 -11.85 -34.22 -13.13
CA GLU A 98 -10.72 -34.28 -14.08
C GLU A 98 -9.37 -34.10 -13.36
N LEU A 99 -9.34 -33.30 -12.30
CA LEU A 99 -8.14 -32.99 -11.53
C LEU A 99 -7.83 -34.04 -10.44
N ARG A 100 -8.78 -34.95 -10.17
CA ARG A 100 -8.76 -35.91 -9.06
C ARG A 100 -7.50 -36.77 -9.01
N VAL A 101 -6.99 -37.19 -10.17
CA VAL A 101 -5.78 -38.03 -10.27
C VAL A 101 -4.57 -37.29 -9.69
N MET A 102 -4.41 -36.02 -10.07
CA MET A 102 -3.30 -35.19 -9.66
C MET A 102 -3.44 -34.74 -8.20
N GLU A 103 -4.66 -34.48 -7.74
CA GLU A 103 -4.94 -34.28 -6.30
C GLU A 103 -4.47 -35.47 -5.47
N SER A 104 -4.83 -36.69 -5.91
CA SER A 104 -4.47 -37.91 -5.19
C SER A 104 -2.96 -38.11 -5.12
N GLN A 105 -2.25 -37.92 -6.23
CA GLN A 105 -0.79 -38.05 -6.28
C GLN A 105 -0.08 -37.02 -5.37
N PHE A 106 -0.59 -35.78 -5.30
CA PHE A 106 -0.10 -34.78 -4.38
C PHE A 106 -0.39 -35.12 -2.91
N LEU A 107 -1.59 -35.63 -2.61
CA LEU A 107 -1.95 -36.06 -1.25
C LEU A 107 -1.10 -37.24 -0.78
N LEU A 108 -0.71 -38.14 -1.68
CA LEU A 108 0.23 -39.23 -1.42
C LEU A 108 1.68 -38.73 -1.23
N GLY A 109 2.01 -37.54 -1.75
CA GLY A 109 3.36 -36.97 -1.71
C GLY A 109 4.27 -37.48 -2.83
N GLU A 110 3.70 -38.05 -3.89
CA GLU A 110 4.45 -38.48 -5.08
C GLU A 110 4.83 -37.30 -5.99
N LEU A 111 4.01 -36.24 -5.98
CA LEU A 111 4.26 -35.02 -6.74
C LEU A 111 4.69 -33.88 -5.81
N SER A 112 5.71 -33.14 -6.24
CA SER A 112 6.04 -31.82 -5.70
C SER A 112 4.96 -30.79 -6.01
N VAL A 113 4.98 -29.63 -5.34
CA VAL A 113 4.04 -28.53 -5.64
C VAL A 113 4.26 -28.00 -7.05
N LYS A 114 5.53 -27.90 -7.50
CA LYS A 114 5.87 -27.51 -8.87
C LYS A 114 5.28 -28.47 -9.91
N GLU A 115 5.41 -29.78 -9.70
CA GLU A 115 4.85 -30.78 -10.62
C GLU A 115 3.32 -30.82 -10.57
N LEU A 116 2.71 -30.61 -9.40
CA LEU A 116 1.26 -30.43 -9.30
C LEU A 116 0.81 -29.23 -10.15
N VAL A 117 1.48 -28.08 -10.02
CA VAL A 117 1.17 -26.88 -10.82
C VAL A 117 1.35 -27.15 -12.32
N ARG A 118 2.41 -27.87 -12.71
CA ARG A 118 2.63 -28.31 -14.11
C ARG A 118 1.45 -29.13 -14.62
N ALA A 119 1.04 -30.12 -13.84
CA ALA A 119 0.02 -31.06 -14.23
C ALA A 119 -1.36 -30.37 -14.30
N LEU A 120 -1.65 -29.45 -13.36
CA LEU A 120 -2.84 -28.59 -13.40
C LEU A 120 -2.86 -27.66 -14.62
N ALA A 121 -1.74 -27.03 -14.98
CA ALA A 121 -1.66 -26.15 -16.14
C ALA A 121 -1.80 -26.92 -17.48
N LYS A 122 -1.48 -28.22 -17.50
CA LYS A 122 -1.67 -29.09 -18.67
C LYS A 122 -3.08 -29.70 -18.79
N SER A 123 -3.88 -29.62 -17.73
CA SER A 123 -5.24 -30.15 -17.69
C SER A 123 -6.16 -29.53 -18.74
N SER A 124 -7.17 -30.30 -19.17
CA SER A 124 -8.29 -29.82 -20.00
C SER A 124 -8.98 -28.62 -19.34
N THR A 125 -9.23 -28.68 -18.03
CA THR A 125 -9.91 -27.61 -17.30
C THR A 125 -9.18 -26.25 -17.44
N TYR A 126 -7.85 -26.24 -17.37
CA TYR A 126 -7.06 -25.02 -17.56
C TYR A 126 -7.06 -24.57 -19.03
N LYS A 127 -6.93 -25.52 -19.98
CA LYS A 127 -6.97 -25.25 -21.43
C LYS A 127 -8.28 -24.60 -21.87
N VAL A 128 -9.42 -25.15 -21.47
CA VAL A 128 -10.76 -24.60 -21.79
C VAL A 128 -10.92 -23.17 -21.28
N ARG A 129 -10.41 -22.88 -20.08
CA ARG A 129 -10.61 -21.57 -19.42
C ARG A 129 -9.72 -20.48 -19.96
N PHE A 130 -8.47 -20.79 -20.26
CA PHE A 130 -7.45 -19.77 -20.52
C PHE A 130 -6.83 -19.86 -21.90
N PHE A 131 -6.93 -20.99 -22.60
CA PHE A 131 -6.30 -21.19 -23.90
C PHE A 131 -7.32 -21.15 -25.04
N GLU A 132 -8.37 -21.96 -25.00
CA GLU A 132 -9.32 -22.12 -26.12
C GLU A 132 -10.05 -20.81 -26.49
N GLY A 133 -10.48 -20.04 -25.48
CA GLY A 133 -11.20 -18.78 -25.68
C GLY A 133 -10.33 -17.52 -25.71
N ALA A 134 -9.01 -17.63 -25.53
CA ALA A 134 -8.15 -16.47 -25.30
C ALA A 134 -7.35 -16.04 -26.53
N VAL A 135 -7.14 -14.72 -26.63
CA VAL A 135 -6.12 -14.17 -27.54
C VAL A 135 -4.74 -14.55 -27.00
N GLN A 136 -3.79 -14.88 -27.87
CA GLN A 136 -2.43 -15.33 -27.48
C GLN A 136 -1.73 -14.39 -26.48
N TYR A 137 -1.82 -13.07 -26.68
CA TYR A 137 -1.31 -12.09 -25.70
C TYR A 137 -1.92 -12.28 -24.31
N ARG A 138 -3.24 -12.49 -24.25
CA ARG A 138 -3.96 -12.69 -23.00
C ARG A 138 -3.58 -14.00 -22.33
N PHE A 139 -3.40 -15.07 -23.12
CA PHE A 139 -2.98 -16.36 -22.62
C PHE A 139 -1.58 -16.29 -21.98
N ILE A 140 -0.60 -15.72 -22.69
CA ILE A 140 0.76 -15.55 -22.19
C ILE A 140 0.76 -14.69 -20.92
N GLU A 141 0.04 -13.56 -20.91
CA GLU A 141 -0.14 -12.73 -19.70
C GLU A 141 -0.63 -13.55 -18.50
N LEU A 142 -1.63 -14.42 -18.71
CA LEU A 142 -2.20 -15.26 -17.67
C LEU A 142 -1.21 -16.33 -17.21
N CYS A 143 -0.41 -16.93 -18.09
CA CYS A 143 0.65 -17.85 -17.67
C CYS A 143 1.69 -17.15 -16.77
N PHE A 144 2.13 -15.93 -17.12
CA PHE A 144 3.01 -15.14 -16.25
C PHE A 144 2.37 -14.85 -14.88
N LYS A 145 1.07 -14.56 -14.85
CA LYS A 145 0.30 -14.33 -13.62
C LYS A 145 0.21 -15.59 -12.76
N HIS A 146 -0.22 -16.71 -13.33
CA HIS A 146 -0.53 -17.93 -12.61
C HIS A 146 0.72 -18.67 -12.15
N LEU A 147 1.71 -18.82 -13.06
CA LEU A 147 2.90 -19.63 -12.84
C LEU A 147 4.02 -18.80 -12.21
N LEU A 148 4.36 -17.65 -12.80
CA LEU A 148 5.46 -16.81 -12.33
C LEU A 148 5.04 -15.75 -11.31
N GLY A 149 3.74 -15.54 -11.06
CA GLY A 149 3.27 -14.57 -10.07
C GLY A 149 3.67 -13.11 -10.35
N ARG A 150 3.96 -12.77 -11.63
CA ARG A 150 4.34 -11.43 -12.10
C ARG A 150 3.63 -11.08 -13.41
N ALA A 151 3.77 -9.83 -13.86
CA ALA A 151 3.43 -9.48 -15.24
C ALA A 151 4.66 -9.63 -16.16
N PRO A 152 4.45 -9.76 -17.49
CA PRO A 152 5.52 -9.65 -18.47
C PRO A 152 6.18 -8.27 -18.40
N ASP A 153 7.52 -8.25 -18.40
CA ASP A 153 8.28 -7.00 -18.24
C ASP A 153 8.27 -6.21 -19.55
N ASN A 154 8.55 -6.89 -20.66
CA ASN A 154 8.67 -6.28 -21.99
C ASN A 154 7.88 -7.05 -23.06
N HIS A 155 7.60 -6.40 -24.19
CA HIS A 155 6.99 -7.04 -25.35
C HIS A 155 7.86 -8.18 -25.91
N GLU A 156 9.19 -8.05 -25.81
CA GLU A 156 10.14 -9.08 -26.27
C GLU A 156 9.97 -10.41 -25.53
N GLU A 157 9.70 -10.39 -24.21
CA GLU A 157 9.42 -11.62 -23.45
C GLU A 157 8.18 -12.32 -24.00
N ILE A 158 7.11 -11.57 -24.25
CA ILE A 158 5.87 -12.10 -24.83
C ILE A 158 6.16 -12.71 -26.22
N ALA A 159 6.95 -12.03 -27.05
CA ALA A 159 7.32 -12.52 -28.37
C ALA A 159 8.19 -13.80 -28.32
N VAL A 160 9.03 -13.97 -27.29
CA VAL A 160 9.79 -15.21 -27.08
C VAL A 160 8.85 -16.37 -26.75
N HIS A 161 7.93 -16.20 -25.80
CA HIS A 161 6.96 -17.25 -25.46
C HIS A 161 6.00 -17.56 -26.60
N MET A 162 5.57 -16.55 -27.34
CA MET A 162 4.74 -16.74 -28.54
C MET A 162 5.46 -17.53 -29.64
N ARG A 163 6.77 -17.32 -29.83
CA ARG A 163 7.57 -18.12 -30.78
C ARG A 163 7.73 -19.56 -30.31
N LYS A 164 7.99 -19.78 -29.02
CA LYS A 164 8.07 -21.14 -28.45
C LYS A 164 6.77 -21.91 -28.66
N TYR A 165 5.65 -21.27 -28.37
CA TYR A 165 4.32 -21.83 -28.62
C TYR A 165 4.13 -22.26 -30.09
N GLN A 166 4.55 -21.42 -31.05
CA GLN A 166 4.45 -21.73 -32.47
C GLN A 166 5.36 -22.89 -32.90
N GLN A 167 6.49 -23.10 -32.24
CA GLN A 167 7.49 -24.11 -32.59
C GLN A 167 7.20 -25.46 -31.95
N GLU A 168 6.85 -25.48 -30.67
CA GLU A 168 6.81 -26.69 -29.83
C GLU A 168 5.41 -26.98 -29.27
N GLY A 169 4.46 -26.06 -29.43
CA GLY A 169 3.09 -26.20 -28.98
C GLY A 169 2.85 -25.83 -27.52
N TYR A 170 1.67 -26.18 -27.01
CA TYR A 170 1.17 -25.75 -25.71
C TYR A 170 1.95 -26.34 -24.53
N ASP A 171 2.17 -27.66 -24.53
CA ASP A 171 2.74 -28.33 -23.36
C ASP A 171 4.20 -27.89 -23.11
N ALA A 172 4.97 -27.67 -24.18
CA ALA A 172 6.31 -27.12 -24.12
C ALA A 172 6.35 -25.66 -23.65
N GLU A 173 5.33 -24.85 -24.01
CA GLU A 173 5.21 -23.49 -23.50
C GLU A 173 5.02 -23.48 -21.98
N ILE A 174 4.14 -24.33 -21.44
CA ILE A 174 3.92 -24.48 -20.00
C ILE A 174 5.20 -24.91 -19.28
N ASP A 175 5.89 -25.91 -19.80
CA ASP A 175 7.15 -26.39 -19.22
C ASP A 175 8.21 -25.28 -19.20
N SER A 176 8.25 -24.43 -20.23
CA SER A 176 9.20 -23.31 -20.30
C SER A 176 9.07 -22.28 -19.16
N TYR A 177 7.89 -22.10 -18.58
CA TYR A 177 7.69 -21.20 -17.43
C TYR A 177 8.16 -21.84 -16.12
N LEU A 178 7.97 -23.15 -15.97
CA LEU A 178 8.27 -23.88 -14.74
C LEU A 178 9.74 -24.30 -14.67
N ASP A 179 10.37 -24.59 -15.80
CA ASP A 179 11.79 -24.92 -15.89
C ASP A 179 12.70 -23.69 -16.00
N ALA A 180 12.11 -22.49 -15.93
CA ALA A 180 12.89 -21.26 -15.85
C ALA A 180 13.60 -21.18 -14.50
N GLY A 181 14.92 -20.89 -14.52
CA GLY A 181 15.68 -20.69 -13.29
C GLY A 181 15.13 -19.56 -12.39
N GLU A 182 14.32 -18.64 -12.92
CA GLU A 182 13.59 -17.66 -12.12
C GLU A 182 12.57 -18.33 -11.18
N TYR A 183 11.85 -19.36 -11.64
CA TYR A 183 10.83 -20.07 -10.86
C TYR A 183 11.50 -20.79 -9.68
N ASP A 184 12.56 -21.56 -9.95
CA ASP A 184 13.27 -22.36 -8.94
C ASP A 184 13.92 -21.48 -7.87
N ASN A 185 14.49 -20.34 -8.26
CA ASN A 185 15.11 -19.41 -7.32
C ASN A 185 14.11 -18.72 -6.38
N VAL A 186 12.83 -18.62 -6.77
CA VAL A 186 11.83 -17.83 -6.03
C VAL A 186 10.85 -18.72 -5.28
N PHE A 187 10.32 -19.74 -5.92
CA PHE A 187 9.34 -20.67 -5.34
C PHE A 187 10.00 -21.99 -4.94
N GLY A 188 10.93 -22.50 -5.77
CA GLY A 188 11.42 -23.87 -5.64
C GLY A 188 10.31 -24.89 -5.87
N ASP A 189 10.51 -26.10 -5.36
CA ASP A 189 9.61 -27.24 -5.64
C ASP A 189 8.42 -27.35 -4.67
N ASP A 190 8.56 -26.76 -3.47
CA ASP A 190 7.63 -26.95 -2.35
C ASP A 190 6.70 -25.74 -2.11
N THR A 191 6.93 -24.62 -2.78
CA THR A 191 6.16 -23.38 -2.54
C THR A 191 5.12 -23.17 -3.63
N VAL A 192 3.87 -22.92 -3.23
CA VAL A 192 2.81 -22.54 -4.15
C VAL A 192 3.14 -21.17 -4.76
N PRO A 193 3.01 -20.99 -6.09
CA PRO A 193 3.19 -19.68 -6.70
C PRO A 193 2.30 -18.62 -6.04
N PHE A 194 2.81 -17.40 -5.92
CA PHE A 194 2.08 -16.30 -5.31
C PHE A 194 2.43 -14.97 -5.99
N LEU A 195 1.57 -13.98 -5.80
CA LEU A 195 1.82 -12.63 -6.29
C LEU A 195 3.06 -12.02 -5.61
N ARG A 196 4.10 -11.73 -6.40
CA ARG A 196 5.40 -11.32 -5.86
C ARG A 196 5.49 -9.82 -5.63
N PHE A 197 5.53 -9.39 -4.38
CA PHE A 197 5.87 -8.00 -4.02
C PHE A 197 7.36 -7.85 -3.75
N ARG A 198 8.18 -7.91 -4.81
CA ARG A 198 9.65 -7.97 -4.72
C ARG A 198 10.35 -6.63 -4.50
N GLY A 199 9.62 -5.51 -4.32
CA GLY A 199 10.14 -4.15 -4.03
C GLY A 199 10.99 -3.47 -5.11
N VAL A 200 11.88 -4.20 -5.80
CA VAL A 200 12.61 -3.74 -6.99
C VAL A 200 11.83 -4.14 -8.24
N TYR A 201 11.44 -3.15 -9.04
CA TYR A 201 10.76 -3.35 -10.32
C TYR A 201 11.47 -2.58 -11.42
N THR A 202 11.94 -3.31 -12.42
CA THR A 202 12.58 -2.78 -13.61
C THR A 202 11.96 -3.48 -14.83
N PRO A 203 11.09 -2.81 -15.60
CA PRO A 203 10.57 -1.45 -15.45
C PRO A 203 9.48 -1.32 -14.37
N CYS A 204 9.25 -0.10 -13.86
CA CYS A 204 8.15 0.18 -12.90
C CYS A 204 6.76 -0.10 -13.51
N ASP A 205 6.61 0.02 -14.84
CA ASP A 205 5.34 -0.32 -15.49
C ASP A 205 4.97 -1.81 -15.35
N SER A 206 5.96 -2.69 -15.18
CA SER A 206 5.71 -4.10 -14.85
C SER A 206 4.93 -4.25 -13.53
N PHE A 207 5.21 -3.42 -12.53
CA PHE A 207 4.46 -3.40 -11.27
C PHE A 207 3.01 -2.94 -11.50
N ASN A 208 2.80 -1.89 -12.30
CA ASN A 208 1.47 -1.41 -12.63
C ASN A 208 0.67 -2.50 -13.36
N ARG A 209 1.31 -3.22 -14.30
CA ARG A 209 0.72 -4.35 -15.04
C ARG A 209 0.38 -5.48 -14.11
N GLN A 210 1.29 -5.86 -13.23
CA GLN A 210 1.07 -6.92 -12.26
C GLN A 210 -0.13 -6.62 -11.36
N CYS A 211 -0.25 -5.39 -10.85
CA CYS A 211 -1.38 -4.98 -10.03
C CYS A 211 -2.70 -4.99 -10.82
N ALA A 212 -2.68 -4.46 -12.04
CA ALA A 212 -3.85 -4.42 -12.90
C ALA A 212 -4.26 -5.80 -13.43
N LEU A 213 -3.33 -6.75 -13.56
CA LEU A 213 -3.53 -8.09 -14.08
C LEU A 213 -4.06 -9.05 -13.01
N GLN A 214 -3.64 -8.88 -11.77
CA GLN A 214 -4.13 -9.69 -10.66
C GLN A 214 -5.59 -9.40 -10.33
N GLY A 215 -5.98 -8.12 -10.33
CA GLY A 215 -7.27 -7.68 -9.81
C GLY A 215 -7.34 -7.69 -8.28
N GLY A 216 -8.47 -7.23 -7.72
CA GLY A 216 -8.73 -7.24 -6.28
C GLY A 216 -9.00 -8.65 -5.76
N TRP A 217 -9.04 -8.81 -4.43
CA TRP A 217 -9.26 -10.13 -3.80
C TRP A 217 -10.57 -10.82 -4.22
N ALA A 218 -11.62 -10.03 -4.52
CA ALA A 218 -12.92 -10.52 -4.94
C ALA A 218 -13.02 -10.81 -6.46
N ASN A 219 -12.07 -10.32 -7.26
CA ASN A 219 -12.10 -10.52 -8.71
C ASN A 219 -11.66 -11.92 -9.10
N SER A 220 -12.03 -12.29 -10.33
CA SER A 220 -11.63 -13.53 -11.00
C SER A 220 -11.23 -13.22 -12.44
N ASP A 221 -10.41 -14.05 -13.05
CA ASP A 221 -10.00 -13.86 -14.45
C ASP A 221 -11.16 -13.93 -15.45
N LYS A 222 -12.25 -14.65 -15.15
CA LYS A 222 -13.48 -14.62 -15.96
C LYS A 222 -14.15 -13.23 -15.93
N ALA A 223 -14.13 -12.56 -14.78
CA ALA A 223 -14.69 -11.21 -14.63
C ALA A 223 -13.83 -10.16 -15.33
N MET A 224 -12.50 -10.31 -15.27
CA MET A 224 -11.57 -9.35 -15.86
C MET A 224 -11.50 -9.43 -17.39
N GLY A 225 -11.56 -10.64 -17.96
CA GLY A 225 -11.50 -10.81 -19.42
C GLY A 225 -12.87 -10.97 -20.10
N GLY A 226 -13.96 -10.97 -19.33
CA GLY A 226 -15.32 -10.88 -19.87
C GLY A 226 -15.88 -12.18 -20.45
N ALA A 227 -15.25 -13.33 -20.19
CA ALA A 227 -15.68 -14.61 -20.74
C ALA A 227 -17.16 -14.93 -20.41
N ALA A 228 -17.59 -14.70 -19.16
CA ALA A 228 -18.97 -14.96 -18.75
C ALA A 228 -20.01 -14.09 -19.49
N LEU A 229 -19.63 -12.89 -19.92
CA LEU A 229 -20.51 -11.96 -20.64
C LEU A 229 -20.47 -12.19 -22.15
N SER A 230 -19.30 -12.55 -22.70
CA SER A 230 -19.11 -12.80 -24.12
C SER A 230 -19.68 -14.14 -24.57
N GLY A 231 -19.77 -15.11 -23.67
CA GLY A 231 -20.22 -16.47 -23.93
C GLY A 231 -21.73 -16.65 -23.82
N TYR A 232 -22.26 -17.72 -24.40
CA TYR A 232 -23.66 -18.11 -24.22
C TYR A 232 -23.82 -18.89 -22.92
N ASN A 233 -24.81 -18.53 -22.09
CA ASN A 233 -25.05 -19.18 -20.79
C ASN A 233 -23.81 -19.28 -19.87
N GLY A 234 -22.83 -18.41 -20.05
CA GLY A 234 -21.59 -18.41 -19.26
C GLY A 234 -20.52 -19.43 -19.69
N SER A 235 -20.68 -20.11 -20.83
CA SER A 235 -19.67 -20.98 -21.47
C SER A 235 -19.15 -20.37 -22.78
N ASP A 236 -18.04 -20.90 -23.29
CA ASP A 236 -17.46 -20.56 -24.62
C ASP A 236 -17.18 -19.07 -24.84
N GLY A 237 -16.95 -18.36 -23.74
CA GLY A 237 -16.67 -16.94 -23.74
C GLY A 237 -15.26 -16.61 -24.19
N ARG A 238 -15.13 -15.52 -24.94
CA ARG A 238 -13.80 -15.00 -25.32
C ARG A 238 -13.14 -14.30 -24.13
N GLN A 239 -11.84 -14.52 -23.99
CA GLN A 239 -11.02 -13.86 -22.98
C GLN A 239 -10.28 -12.67 -23.61
N MET A 240 -10.74 -11.46 -23.25
CA MET A 240 -10.21 -10.21 -23.79
C MET A 240 -8.89 -9.80 -23.11
N SER A 241 -7.94 -9.22 -23.86
CA SER A 241 -6.79 -8.48 -23.28
C SER A 241 -7.04 -6.98 -23.38
N THR A 242 -6.70 -6.26 -22.31
CA THR A 242 -6.78 -4.79 -22.26
C THR A 242 -5.42 -4.10 -22.28
N MET A 243 -4.33 -4.87 -22.25
CA MET A 243 -2.98 -4.36 -22.01
C MET A 243 -2.07 -4.42 -23.25
N ILE A 244 -2.56 -4.95 -24.38
CA ILE A 244 -1.79 -5.06 -25.65
C ILE A 244 -1.14 -3.72 -26.02
N GLY A 245 -1.89 -2.62 -25.95
CA GLY A 245 -1.37 -1.29 -26.24
C GLY A 245 -0.21 -0.88 -25.31
N ASN A 246 -0.22 -1.29 -24.05
CA ASN A 246 0.83 -0.93 -23.09
C ASN A 246 2.12 -1.70 -23.36
N TYR A 247 2.02 -2.98 -23.75
CA TYR A 247 3.20 -3.77 -24.12
C TYR A 247 3.88 -3.23 -25.38
N ILE A 248 3.10 -2.91 -26.41
CA ILE A 248 3.64 -2.49 -27.71
C ILE A 248 4.11 -1.03 -27.67
N SER A 249 3.30 -0.12 -27.11
CA SER A 249 3.58 1.32 -27.15
C SER A 249 4.35 1.84 -25.93
N GLY A 250 4.58 1.00 -24.92
CA GLY A 250 5.21 1.41 -23.66
C GLY A 250 4.40 2.43 -22.84
N LYS A 251 3.13 2.67 -23.21
CA LYS A 251 2.25 3.58 -22.47
C LYS A 251 1.96 3.02 -21.07
N PRO A 252 2.11 3.84 -20.02
CA PRO A 252 1.85 3.38 -18.67
C PRO A 252 0.36 3.11 -18.47
N ILE A 253 0.05 2.16 -17.59
CA ILE A 253 -1.34 1.88 -17.21
C ILE A 253 -1.93 3.11 -16.50
N PRO A 254 -3.19 3.48 -16.82
CA PRO A 254 -3.86 4.58 -16.14
C PRO A 254 -4.01 4.29 -14.64
N TYR A 255 -3.80 5.31 -13.82
CA TYR A 255 -3.87 5.25 -12.36
C TYR A 255 -5.14 4.56 -11.84
N GLU A 256 -6.30 4.81 -12.46
CA GLU A 256 -7.60 4.23 -12.04
C GLU A 256 -7.57 2.70 -12.01
N LYS A 257 -6.94 2.07 -13.02
CA LYS A 257 -6.82 0.61 -13.10
C LYS A 257 -5.91 0.04 -12.01
N VAL A 258 -4.92 0.82 -11.54
CA VAL A 258 -3.98 0.40 -10.49
C VAL A 258 -4.54 0.68 -9.08
N ALA A 259 -5.37 1.71 -8.93
CA ALA A 259 -5.88 2.16 -7.63
C ALA A 259 -7.26 1.60 -7.26
N ALA A 260 -8.05 1.13 -8.24
CA ALA A 260 -9.39 0.58 -8.01
C ALA A 260 -9.34 -0.83 -7.44
N ASP A 261 -9.48 -1.87 -8.27
CA ASP A 261 -9.59 -3.25 -7.81
C ASP A 261 -8.27 -3.98 -8.03
N THR A 262 -7.31 -3.73 -7.14
CA THR A 262 -5.96 -4.30 -7.19
C THR A 262 -5.56 -4.90 -5.85
N PRO A 263 -4.49 -5.73 -5.82
CA PRO A 263 -3.94 -6.21 -4.57
C PRO A 263 -3.45 -5.08 -3.65
N LEU A 264 -3.22 -3.87 -4.19
CA LEU A 264 -2.87 -2.68 -3.41
C LEU A 264 -4.05 -2.10 -2.63
N LYS A 265 -5.30 -2.43 -2.97
CA LYS A 265 -6.46 -2.05 -2.17
C LYS A 265 -6.82 -3.14 -1.16
N SER A 266 -6.76 -4.41 -1.56
CA SER A 266 -7.11 -5.53 -0.67
C SER A 266 -6.15 -5.68 0.51
N THR A 267 -4.87 -5.35 0.33
CA THR A 267 -3.85 -5.50 1.38
C THR A 267 -3.59 -4.19 2.14
N ALA A 268 -4.53 -3.23 2.10
CA ALA A 268 -4.29 -1.85 2.54
C ALA A 268 -3.88 -1.77 4.03
N PRO A 269 -2.74 -1.15 4.37
CA PRO A 269 -2.28 -0.99 5.76
C PRO A 269 -3.04 0.06 6.58
N ASN A 270 -4.20 0.54 6.12
CA ASN A 270 -4.93 1.66 6.73
C ASN A 270 -4.05 2.91 6.93
N TRP A 271 -3.34 3.32 5.89
CA TRP A 271 -2.49 4.51 5.95
C TRP A 271 -3.31 5.79 6.18
N TYR A 272 -2.84 6.64 7.09
CA TYR A 272 -3.28 8.03 7.23
C TYR A 272 -2.58 8.94 6.21
N ALA A 273 -2.31 8.41 5.01
CA ALA A 273 -1.63 9.15 3.96
C ALA A 273 -2.53 10.28 3.46
N ARG A 274 -1.93 11.46 3.30
CA ARG A 274 -2.50 12.57 2.54
C ARG A 274 -1.57 12.80 1.35
N PRO A 275 -2.01 12.55 0.12
CA PRO A 275 -3.39 12.20 -0.28
C PRO A 275 -3.80 10.76 0.04
N ASN A 276 -5.12 10.54 0.12
CA ASN A 276 -5.68 9.20 0.19
C ASN A 276 -5.38 8.45 -1.12
N PRO A 277 -4.74 7.26 -1.08
CA PRO A 277 -4.44 6.49 -2.28
C PRO A 277 -5.70 5.93 -2.97
N ALA A 278 -6.83 5.85 -2.27
CA ALA A 278 -8.07 5.35 -2.85
C ALA A 278 -8.66 6.36 -3.86
N LEU A 279 -9.15 5.84 -5.00
CA LEU A 279 -9.89 6.62 -5.97
C LEU A 279 -11.21 7.12 -5.37
N ALA A 280 -11.45 8.43 -5.46
CA ALA A 280 -12.74 8.99 -5.06
C ALA A 280 -13.84 8.59 -6.06
N PRO A 281 -15.08 8.32 -5.60
CA PRO A 281 -16.18 7.97 -6.49
C PRO A 281 -16.47 9.12 -7.47
N GLN A 282 -16.83 8.78 -8.70
CA GLN A 282 -17.16 9.77 -9.72
C GLN A 282 -18.50 10.46 -9.37
N PRO A 283 -18.53 11.79 -9.19
CA PRO A 283 -19.76 12.50 -8.91
C PRO A 283 -20.63 12.58 -10.17
N ALA A 284 -21.95 12.58 -9.97
CA ALA A 284 -22.91 12.88 -11.03
C ALA A 284 -22.99 14.40 -11.26
N TYR A 285 -23.44 14.81 -12.46
CA TYR A 285 -23.74 16.21 -12.80
C TYR A 285 -22.54 17.17 -12.78
N VAL A 286 -21.38 16.74 -13.29
CA VAL A 286 -20.19 17.61 -13.39
C VAL A 286 -20.38 18.69 -14.44
N SER A 287 -20.05 19.94 -14.08
CA SER A 287 -20.09 21.07 -15.02
C SER A 287 -18.70 21.45 -15.56
N ALA A 288 -18.64 21.98 -16.79
CA ALA A 288 -17.38 22.46 -17.39
C ALA A 288 -16.77 23.64 -16.62
N LYS A 289 -17.61 24.41 -15.92
CA LYS A 289 -17.17 25.53 -15.08
C LYS A 289 -16.37 25.05 -13.88
N GLU A 290 -16.86 24.03 -13.17
CA GLU A 290 -16.15 23.43 -12.03
C GLU A 290 -14.75 22.93 -12.42
N ILE A 291 -14.64 22.26 -13.58
CA ILE A 291 -13.34 21.77 -14.07
C ILE A 291 -12.40 22.94 -14.40
N ALA A 292 -12.89 24.00 -15.04
CA ALA A 292 -12.09 25.17 -15.36
C ALA A 292 -11.60 25.89 -14.08
N GLU A 293 -12.46 26.03 -13.08
CA GLU A 293 -12.11 26.58 -11.77
C GLU A 293 -11.04 25.75 -11.08
N LEU A 294 -11.17 24.42 -11.07
CA LEU A 294 -10.18 23.52 -10.48
C LEU A 294 -8.85 23.52 -11.22
N ARG A 295 -8.85 23.57 -12.57
CA ARG A 295 -7.61 23.76 -13.36
C ARG A 295 -6.91 25.05 -12.98
N SER A 296 -7.66 26.14 -12.81
CA SER A 296 -7.09 27.42 -12.37
C SER A 296 -6.51 27.33 -10.94
N ARG A 297 -7.17 26.59 -10.04
CA ARG A 297 -6.70 26.36 -8.67
C ARG A 297 -5.41 25.55 -8.66
N VAL A 298 -5.32 24.46 -9.43
CA VAL A 298 -4.10 23.65 -9.54
C VAL A 298 -2.93 24.50 -10.04
N SER A 299 -3.12 25.29 -11.09
CA SER A 299 -2.07 26.16 -11.62
C SER A 299 -1.58 27.20 -10.58
N LYS A 300 -2.50 27.79 -9.80
CA LYS A 300 -2.15 28.71 -8.70
C LYS A 300 -1.35 28.01 -7.60
N LEU A 301 -1.77 26.81 -7.20
CA LEU A 301 -1.08 26.02 -6.18
C LEU A 301 0.30 25.57 -6.64
N GLU A 302 0.46 25.17 -7.90
CA GLU A 302 1.76 24.82 -8.49
C GLU A 302 2.72 26.01 -8.50
N ALA A 303 2.24 27.20 -8.87
CA ALA A 303 3.03 28.42 -8.82
C ALA A 303 3.46 28.73 -7.37
N ALA A 304 2.53 28.72 -6.41
CA ALA A 304 2.82 28.98 -5.00
C ALA A 304 3.81 27.98 -4.41
N TRP A 305 3.61 26.68 -4.66
CA TRP A 305 4.50 25.61 -4.22
C TRP A 305 5.91 25.79 -4.79
N SER A 306 6.04 26.10 -6.09
CA SER A 306 7.35 26.30 -6.72
C SER A 306 8.15 27.46 -6.10
N VAL A 307 7.46 28.52 -5.68
CA VAL A 307 8.06 29.66 -4.98
C VAL A 307 8.46 29.27 -3.57
N ALA A 308 7.58 28.59 -2.83
CA ALA A 308 7.84 28.16 -1.46
C ALA A 308 9.04 27.18 -1.38
N VAL A 309 9.16 26.25 -2.33
CA VAL A 309 10.32 25.33 -2.43
C VAL A 309 11.62 26.08 -2.70
N LYS A 310 11.61 27.09 -3.58
CA LYS A 310 12.80 27.92 -3.82
C LYS A 310 13.21 28.71 -2.58
N GLN A 311 12.23 29.27 -1.86
CA GLN A 311 12.48 30.00 -0.62
C GLN A 311 13.01 29.08 0.48
N SER A 312 12.47 27.86 0.63
CA SER A 312 12.94 26.90 1.62
C SER A 312 14.35 26.37 1.30
N ALA A 313 14.68 26.18 0.03
CA ALA A 313 16.03 25.84 -0.41
C ALA A 313 17.05 26.98 -0.17
N ALA A 314 16.61 28.23 -0.30
CA ALA A 314 17.43 29.42 -0.02
C ALA A 314 17.50 29.77 1.47
N ALA A 315 16.66 29.16 2.32
CA ALA A 315 16.56 29.47 3.74
C ALA A 315 17.83 29.04 4.48
N LYS A 316 18.72 30.01 4.70
CA LYS A 316 19.87 29.84 5.60
C LYS A 316 19.38 29.70 7.03
N ASP A 317 20.23 29.09 7.84
CA ASP A 317 19.96 28.78 9.22
C ASP A 317 20.02 30.09 10.06
N THR A 318 18.91 30.83 10.14
CA THR A 318 18.89 32.20 10.72
C THR A 318 19.31 32.28 12.19
N VAL A 319 19.19 31.17 12.92
CA VAL A 319 19.58 31.05 14.33
C VAL A 319 21.03 30.57 14.48
N GLU A 320 21.74 30.26 13.39
CA GLU A 320 23.11 29.74 13.43
C GLU A 320 24.09 30.73 14.06
N THR A 321 24.00 32.01 13.72
CA THR A 321 24.82 33.09 14.31
C THR A 321 24.66 33.16 15.82
N TRP A 322 23.41 33.12 16.29
CA TRP A 322 23.09 33.10 17.72
C TRP A 322 23.53 31.81 18.41
N ARG A 323 23.41 30.65 17.75
CA ARG A 323 23.95 29.38 18.26
C ARG A 323 25.47 29.40 18.35
N ALA A 324 26.16 30.05 17.41
CA ALA A 324 27.61 30.21 17.44
C ALA A 324 28.05 31.10 18.61
N ALA A 325 27.42 32.27 18.78
CA ALA A 325 27.69 33.17 19.91
C ALA A 325 27.43 32.50 21.28
N ALA A 326 26.36 31.72 21.40
CA ALA A 326 26.07 30.97 22.63
C ALA A 326 27.12 29.88 22.93
N LYS A 327 27.73 29.28 21.90
CA LYS A 327 28.83 28.32 22.07
C LYS A 327 30.12 29.01 22.50
N GLU A 328 30.42 30.20 21.99
CA GLU A 328 31.59 30.98 22.39
C GLU A 328 31.52 31.40 23.87
N MET A 329 30.32 31.68 24.38
CA MET A 329 30.09 32.08 25.78
C MET A 329 29.90 30.88 26.75
N ALA A 330 30.07 29.63 26.29
CA ALA A 330 29.72 28.43 27.05
C ALA A 330 30.61 28.15 28.29
N ALA A 331 31.77 28.84 28.42
CA ALA A 331 32.73 28.60 29.50
C ALA A 331 32.28 29.09 30.91
N MET A 332 31.09 29.67 31.06
CA MET A 332 30.67 30.38 32.27
C MET A 332 29.99 29.52 33.35
N ARG A 333 29.61 28.27 33.07
CA ARG A 333 28.89 27.41 34.04
C ARG A 333 29.45 25.99 34.11
N GLY A 334 29.98 25.61 35.28
CA GLY A 334 30.35 24.25 35.64
C GLY A 334 29.28 23.54 36.48
N ILE A 335 29.25 22.21 36.40
CA ILE A 335 28.37 21.34 37.21
C ILE A 335 29.03 21.17 38.58
N SER A 336 28.33 21.50 39.67
CA SER A 336 28.82 21.23 41.03
C SER A 336 28.64 19.75 41.37
N PRO A 337 29.67 19.04 41.87
CA PRO A 337 29.60 17.59 42.10
C PRO A 337 28.95 17.18 43.44
N MET A 338 28.25 18.07 44.15
CA MET A 338 27.78 17.81 45.52
C MET A 338 26.25 17.80 45.67
N GLY A 339 25.73 16.61 46.03
CA GLY A 339 24.73 16.45 47.08
C GLY A 339 23.25 16.40 46.67
N GLU A 340 22.50 15.53 47.36
CA GLU A 340 21.06 15.38 47.32
C GLU A 340 20.30 16.72 47.43
N ALA A 341 19.06 16.73 46.92
CA ALA A 341 18.19 17.90 46.67
C ALA A 341 17.94 18.87 47.84
N TYR A 342 18.45 18.57 49.03
CA TYR A 342 18.32 19.35 50.26
C TYR A 342 19.49 20.32 50.52
N PHE A 343 20.70 20.06 50.00
CA PHE A 343 21.89 20.86 50.32
C PHE A 343 22.50 21.64 49.13
N GLY A 344 21.94 21.47 47.92
CA GLY A 344 22.31 22.25 46.75
C GLY A 344 21.59 23.60 46.67
N GLY A 345 22.25 24.63 46.14
CA GLY A 345 21.57 25.89 45.80
C GLY A 345 20.40 25.65 44.83
N ILE A 346 19.32 26.43 44.92
CA ILE A 346 18.07 26.27 44.15
C ILE A 346 18.30 26.09 42.62
N ALA A 347 19.42 26.60 42.11
CA ALA A 347 19.81 26.57 40.70
C ALA A 347 20.43 25.24 40.19
N GLN A 348 20.77 24.29 41.06
CA GLN A 348 21.46 23.03 40.69
C GLN A 348 20.71 21.81 41.23
N LYS A 349 19.47 21.60 40.80
CA LYS A 349 18.91 20.23 40.86
C LYS A 349 19.45 19.45 39.65
N VAL A 350 20.21 18.41 39.96
CA VAL A 350 20.95 17.58 39.01
C VAL A 350 20.00 16.55 38.37
N ASP A 351 19.01 17.04 37.61
CA ASP A 351 18.28 16.18 36.67
C ASP A 351 19.12 16.08 35.39
N ASN A 352 20.12 15.19 35.40
CA ASN A 352 21.07 14.95 34.30
C ASN A 352 20.43 14.25 33.08
N GLY A 353 19.15 14.48 32.80
CA GLY A 353 18.51 13.97 31.59
C GLY A 353 19.19 14.56 30.36
N ALA A 354 19.65 13.73 29.42
CA ALA A 354 20.33 14.17 28.20
C ALA A 354 19.52 15.21 27.39
N LEU A 355 18.19 15.16 27.49
CA LEU A 355 17.27 16.11 26.86
C LEU A 355 17.20 17.45 27.62
N ALA A 356 17.29 17.42 28.95
CA ALA A 356 17.30 18.60 29.82
C ALA A 356 18.62 19.40 29.72
N GLN A 357 19.73 18.73 29.39
CA GLN A 357 21.04 19.38 29.15
C GLN A 357 21.00 20.38 27.97
N LEU A 358 20.18 20.10 26.95
CA LEU A 358 19.95 21.05 25.84
C LEU A 358 18.80 22.02 26.14
N GLY A 359 18.18 21.95 27.32
CA GLY A 359 16.99 22.73 27.68
C GLY A 359 15.73 22.31 26.92
N ASN A 360 15.74 21.15 26.26
CA ASN A 360 14.59 20.67 25.51
C ASN A 360 13.45 20.31 26.47
N LYS A 361 12.23 20.68 26.08
CA LYS A 361 10.99 20.29 26.76
C LYS A 361 10.27 19.22 25.95
N ALA A 362 9.16 18.71 26.49
CA ALA A 362 8.32 17.72 25.80
C ALA A 362 7.83 18.17 24.41
N SER A 363 7.69 19.48 24.19
CA SER A 363 7.35 20.05 22.88
C SER A 363 8.42 19.81 21.82
N SER A 364 9.70 19.72 22.20
CA SER A 364 10.83 19.69 21.25
C SER A 364 10.85 18.42 20.41
N TYR A 365 10.61 17.25 21.03
CA TYR A 365 10.55 15.97 20.29
C TYR A 365 9.19 15.75 19.61
N LYS A 366 8.11 16.42 20.07
CA LYS A 366 6.78 16.35 19.45
C LYS A 366 6.59 17.29 18.27
N LYS A 367 7.51 18.25 18.06
CA LYS A 367 7.38 19.29 17.04
C LYS A 367 7.12 18.72 15.64
N TYR A 368 7.79 17.63 15.28
CA TYR A 368 7.68 17.04 13.94
C TYR A 368 6.36 16.30 13.70
N LEU A 369 5.58 15.97 14.73
CA LEU A 369 4.26 15.37 14.56
C LEU A 369 3.25 16.34 13.92
N TYR A 370 3.43 17.63 14.15
CA TYR A 370 2.57 18.69 13.60
C TYR A 370 3.24 19.40 12.41
N ALA A 371 4.34 18.85 11.88
CA ALA A 371 5.13 19.50 10.84
C ALA A 371 4.30 19.84 9.59
N ILE A 372 3.44 18.91 9.15
CA ILE A 372 2.54 19.10 7.99
C ILE A 372 1.63 20.32 8.21
N GLU A 373 1.13 20.51 9.43
CA GLU A 373 0.30 21.66 9.77
C GLU A 373 1.08 22.92 10.03
N THR A 374 2.41 22.92 10.15
CA THR A 374 3.19 24.14 10.46
C THR A 374 4.03 24.61 9.29
N ASP A 375 4.49 23.68 8.46
CA ASP A 375 5.36 23.94 7.31
C ASP A 375 4.52 24.29 6.08
N GLU A 376 4.82 25.43 5.47
CA GLU A 376 4.06 25.93 4.33
C GLU A 376 4.22 25.04 3.10
N VAL A 377 5.43 24.52 2.86
CA VAL A 377 5.72 23.63 1.72
C VAL A 377 4.90 22.35 1.85
N SER A 378 4.96 21.70 3.01
CA SER A 378 4.20 20.47 3.28
C SER A 378 2.68 20.65 3.13
N ARG A 379 2.10 21.78 3.56
CA ARG A 379 0.67 22.07 3.35
C ARG A 379 0.33 22.22 1.87
N LEU A 380 1.13 22.99 1.14
CA LEU A 380 0.92 23.23 -0.30
C LEU A 380 1.03 21.94 -1.11
N GLU A 381 1.92 21.02 -0.74
CA GLU A 381 2.03 19.69 -1.36
C GLU A 381 0.74 18.89 -1.22
N VAL A 382 0.17 18.86 -0.01
CA VAL A 382 -1.10 18.16 0.26
C VAL A 382 -2.24 18.80 -0.54
N ASP A 383 -2.38 20.13 -0.49
CA ASP A 383 -3.45 20.85 -1.18
C ASP A 383 -3.36 20.67 -2.71
N LEU A 384 -2.14 20.68 -3.26
CA LEU A 384 -1.88 20.47 -4.68
C LEU A 384 -2.29 19.06 -5.11
N GLU A 385 -1.86 18.04 -4.38
CA GLU A 385 -2.18 16.65 -4.74
C GLU A 385 -3.67 16.32 -4.55
N GLU A 386 -4.32 16.86 -3.52
CA GLU A 386 -5.78 16.75 -3.35
C GLU A 386 -6.52 17.41 -4.52
N ALA A 387 -6.09 18.61 -4.95
CA ALA A 387 -6.67 19.29 -6.10
C ALA A 387 -6.45 18.52 -7.42
N LYS A 388 -5.27 17.92 -7.62
CA LYS A 388 -4.98 17.04 -8.78
C LYS A 388 -5.85 15.79 -8.76
N GLY A 389 -6.06 15.17 -7.60
CA GLY A 389 -6.94 14.03 -7.43
C GLY A 389 -8.38 14.36 -7.82
N GLN A 390 -8.91 15.48 -7.32
CA GLN A 390 -10.25 15.97 -7.68
C GLN A 390 -10.39 16.25 -9.17
N LEU A 391 -9.41 16.93 -9.77
CA LEU A 391 -9.40 17.25 -11.20
C LEU A 391 -9.49 15.99 -12.06
N ARG A 392 -8.69 14.95 -11.77
CA ARG A 392 -8.72 13.67 -12.51
C ARG A 392 -10.10 13.02 -12.48
N VAL A 393 -10.75 13.01 -11.30
CA VAL A 393 -12.07 12.40 -11.12
C VAL A 393 -13.15 13.14 -11.92
N LEU A 394 -13.12 14.47 -11.92
CA LEU A 394 -14.10 15.27 -12.66
C LEU A 394 -13.88 15.20 -14.18
N GLU A 395 -12.64 15.19 -14.65
CA GLU A 395 -12.32 15.01 -16.07
C GLU A 395 -12.79 13.64 -16.57
N ALA A 396 -12.58 12.59 -15.79
CA ALA A 396 -13.07 11.25 -16.12
C ALA A 396 -14.60 11.17 -16.12
N ALA A 397 -15.28 11.87 -15.21
CA ALA A 397 -16.74 11.95 -15.17
C ALA A 397 -17.31 12.72 -16.37
N MET A 398 -16.70 13.84 -16.75
CA MET A 398 -17.10 14.63 -17.93
C MET A 398 -16.89 13.86 -19.23
N ALA A 399 -15.79 13.13 -19.38
CA ALA A 399 -15.51 12.34 -20.57
C ALA A 399 -16.55 11.22 -20.82
N LYS A 400 -17.17 10.69 -19.75
CA LYS A 400 -18.23 9.68 -19.83
C LYS A 400 -19.62 10.27 -20.07
N SER A 401 -19.78 11.58 -19.94
CA SER A 401 -21.07 12.23 -20.13
C SER A 401 -21.38 12.43 -21.62
N THR A 402 -22.40 11.73 -22.12
CA THR A 402 -23.08 12.04 -23.41
C THR A 402 -24.05 13.22 -23.18
N PRO A 403 -24.58 13.93 -24.21
CA PRO A 403 -25.03 15.32 -24.08
C PRO A 403 -26.05 15.48 -22.96
N MET A 404 -25.58 16.08 -21.87
CA MET A 404 -26.27 16.12 -20.59
C MET A 404 -27.46 17.07 -20.62
N THR A 405 -28.53 16.65 -19.95
CA THR A 405 -29.39 17.58 -19.21
C THR A 405 -28.50 18.44 -18.31
N ARG A 406 -28.45 19.75 -18.58
CA ARG A 406 -27.78 20.72 -17.71
C ARG A 406 -28.24 20.48 -16.28
N THR A 407 -27.31 20.55 -15.33
CA THR A 407 -27.55 20.54 -13.88
C THR A 407 -28.93 21.10 -13.57
N ALA A 408 -29.86 20.23 -13.18
CA ALA A 408 -31.16 20.68 -12.73
C ALA A 408 -30.91 21.42 -11.42
N GLU A 409 -30.95 22.76 -11.48
CA GLU A 409 -31.05 23.58 -10.28
C GLU A 409 -32.39 23.22 -9.63
N PHE A 410 -32.37 22.29 -8.66
CA PHE A 410 -33.53 22.03 -7.83
C PHE A 410 -33.80 23.30 -7.02
N LYS A 411 -34.77 24.10 -7.50
CA LYS A 411 -35.13 25.42 -6.95
C LYS A 411 -35.78 25.36 -5.56
N THR A 412 -35.66 24.26 -4.83
CA THR A 412 -36.33 24.05 -3.55
C THR A 412 -35.41 23.28 -2.59
N LEU A 413 -34.65 24.03 -1.79
CA LEU A 413 -34.18 23.73 -0.42
C LEU A 413 -33.17 24.78 0.10
N THR A 414 -32.92 25.87 -0.62
CA THR A 414 -32.04 26.98 -0.20
C THR A 414 -32.63 27.91 0.88
N LYS A 415 -33.85 27.67 1.37
CA LYS A 415 -34.41 28.47 2.48
C LYS A 415 -33.77 28.16 3.84
N ASN A 416 -33.07 27.02 4.00
CA ASN A 416 -32.47 26.66 5.30
C ASN A 416 -30.94 26.81 5.35
N VAL A 417 -30.27 27.10 4.23
CA VAL A 417 -28.80 27.31 4.22
C VAL A 417 -28.43 28.76 4.57
N ALA A 418 -29.33 29.72 4.31
CA ALA A 418 -29.16 31.11 4.75
C ALA A 418 -29.13 31.25 6.28
N ALA A 419 -29.80 30.35 7.01
CA ALA A 419 -29.76 30.32 8.48
C ALA A 419 -28.44 29.78 9.04
N VAL A 420 -27.72 28.94 8.28
CA VAL A 420 -26.43 28.37 8.71
C VAL A 420 -25.27 29.31 8.34
N THR A 421 -25.35 29.99 7.20
CA THR A 421 -24.29 30.90 6.72
C THR A 421 -24.30 32.28 7.38
N ALA A 422 -25.41 32.68 8.01
CA ALA A 422 -25.47 33.90 8.82
C ALA A 422 -24.73 33.78 10.17
N ALA A 423 -24.44 32.56 10.64
CA ALA A 423 -23.67 32.33 11.87
C ALA A 423 -22.14 32.39 11.66
N GLU A 424 -21.66 32.36 10.41
CA GLU A 424 -20.22 32.24 10.09
C GLU A 424 -19.53 33.59 9.80
N LYS A 425 -20.29 34.69 9.78
CA LYS A 425 -19.80 36.06 9.51
C LYS A 425 -19.65 36.96 10.75
N ALA A 426 -19.33 36.37 11.91
CA ALA A 426 -18.91 37.12 13.09
C ALA A 426 -17.44 36.80 13.43
N ASP A 427 -16.57 37.79 13.21
CA ASP A 427 -15.19 37.98 13.69
C ASP A 427 -14.16 36.82 13.62
N PRO A 428 -13.07 36.93 12.81
CA PRO A 428 -12.02 35.91 12.74
C PRO A 428 -10.96 35.99 13.87
N LEU A 429 -11.14 36.84 14.89
CA LEU A 429 -10.08 37.16 15.87
C LEU A 429 -10.59 37.35 17.31
N SER A 430 -11.46 36.50 17.83
CA SER A 430 -11.51 36.28 19.28
C SER A 430 -12.08 34.90 19.65
N LYS A 431 -11.40 34.24 20.61
CA LYS A 431 -11.77 32.98 21.28
C LYS A 431 -11.70 31.70 20.44
N ARG A 432 -10.48 31.19 20.25
CA ARG A 432 -10.26 29.73 20.14
C ARG A 432 -10.54 29.11 21.50
N PRO A 433 -11.50 28.18 21.67
CA PRO A 433 -11.62 27.44 22.92
C PRO A 433 -10.37 26.58 23.13
N ARG A 434 -9.74 26.71 24.30
CA ARG A 434 -8.69 25.77 24.74
C ARG A 434 -9.34 24.39 24.87
N ILE A 435 -8.97 23.47 23.99
CA ILE A 435 -9.28 22.04 24.17
C ILE A 435 -8.38 21.55 25.31
N SER A 436 -8.96 21.42 26.50
CA SER A 436 -8.35 20.61 27.56
C SER A 436 -8.44 19.14 27.15
N ALA A 437 -7.30 18.46 27.17
CA ALA A 437 -7.23 17.02 26.96
C ALA A 437 -7.94 16.31 28.12
N SER A 438 -9.19 15.91 27.91
CA SER A 438 -9.86 14.92 28.74
C SER A 438 -10.29 13.75 27.86
N ARG A 439 -9.98 12.54 28.32
CA ARG A 439 -10.30 11.29 27.64
C ARG A 439 -11.83 11.11 27.63
N PRO A 440 -12.46 10.72 26.51
CA PRO A 440 -13.92 10.53 26.48
C PRO A 440 -14.31 9.38 27.41
N LYS A 441 -15.35 9.60 28.24
CA LYS A 441 -15.97 8.54 29.04
C LYS A 441 -16.68 7.54 28.11
N PRO A 442 -16.67 6.23 28.40
CA PRO A 442 -17.42 5.26 27.63
C PRO A 442 -18.93 5.49 27.80
N THR A 443 -19.65 5.46 26.68
CA THR A 443 -21.12 5.55 26.64
C THR A 443 -21.76 4.33 27.31
N PRO A 444 -22.86 4.49 28.06
CA PRO A 444 -23.56 3.36 28.67
C PRO A 444 -24.21 2.47 27.60
N ALA A 445 -24.20 1.16 27.86
CA ALA A 445 -24.81 0.14 27.02
C ALA A 445 -26.31 0.40 26.80
N ALA A 446 -26.76 0.12 25.58
CA ALA A 446 -28.14 0.31 25.12
C ALA A 446 -29.18 -0.24 26.11
N ALA A 447 -30.03 0.65 26.62
CA ALA A 447 -31.25 0.29 27.30
C ALA A 447 -32.24 -0.34 26.31
N LYS A 448 -32.89 -1.42 26.75
CA LYS A 448 -33.96 -2.14 26.05
C LYS A 448 -35.00 -1.15 25.50
N MET A 449 -35.17 -1.10 24.17
CA MET A 449 -36.32 -0.42 23.58
C MET A 449 -37.57 -1.29 23.78
N ALA A 450 -38.59 -0.64 24.34
CA ALA A 450 -39.93 -1.15 24.53
C ALA A 450 -40.61 -1.42 23.17
N ALA A 451 -41.50 -2.41 23.18
CA ALA A 451 -42.31 -2.84 22.04
C ALA A 451 -43.11 -1.68 21.42
N ALA A 452 -42.91 -1.45 20.11
CA ALA A 452 -43.72 -0.55 19.31
C ALA A 452 -44.63 -1.36 18.37
N GLU A 453 -45.90 -0.94 18.33
CA GLU A 453 -47.04 -1.52 17.63
C GLU A 453 -46.82 -1.77 16.12
N LYS A 454 -47.45 -2.85 15.66
CA LYS A 454 -47.58 -3.24 14.25
C LYS A 454 -48.54 -2.28 13.52
N LYS A 455 -48.04 -1.49 12.56
CA LYS A 455 -48.87 -0.92 11.48
C LYS A 455 -48.77 -1.79 10.22
N LYS A 456 -49.91 -2.35 9.79
CA LYS A 456 -50.08 -3.13 8.56
C LYS A 456 -50.09 -2.19 7.34
N GLY A 457 -49.29 -2.50 6.33
CA GLY A 457 -49.43 -1.97 4.96
C GLY A 457 -50.37 -2.84 4.10
N PRO A 458 -50.93 -2.31 2.99
CA PRO A 458 -52.15 -2.83 2.37
C PRO A 458 -51.96 -3.94 1.33
N PHE A 459 -50.91 -4.75 1.41
CA PHE A 459 -50.77 -5.96 0.59
C PHE A 459 -50.11 -7.06 1.42
N GLY A 460 -50.93 -8.00 1.91
CA GLY A 460 -50.55 -9.05 2.85
C GLY A 460 -49.67 -10.14 2.24
N LEU A 461 -48.36 -9.91 2.21
CA LEU A 461 -47.35 -10.95 1.95
C LEU A 461 -46.37 -11.01 3.13
N SER A 462 -46.38 -12.14 3.85
CA SER A 462 -45.49 -12.43 4.97
C SER A 462 -44.17 -13.04 4.46
N VAL A 463 -43.03 -12.43 4.79
CA VAL A 463 -41.70 -12.99 4.56
C VAL A 463 -41.33 -13.92 5.73
N PRO A 464 -40.87 -15.16 5.51
CA PRO A 464 -40.43 -16.05 6.60
C PRO A 464 -39.09 -15.56 7.21
N SER A 465 -38.99 -15.60 8.54
CA SER A 465 -37.81 -15.21 9.31
C SER A 465 -36.65 -16.20 9.13
N LEU A 466 -35.43 -15.69 8.94
CA LEU A 466 -34.19 -16.47 8.95
C LEU A 466 -33.92 -17.10 10.34
N PRO A 467 -33.34 -18.31 10.42
CA PRO A 467 -32.99 -18.94 11.69
C PRO A 467 -31.81 -18.24 12.38
N ASN A 468 -31.91 -18.07 13.69
CA ASN A 468 -30.89 -17.44 14.54
C ASN A 468 -29.57 -18.24 14.53
N LEU A 469 -28.45 -17.56 14.27
CA LEU A 469 -27.11 -18.10 14.41
C LEU A 469 -26.81 -18.46 15.88
N PRO A 470 -26.09 -19.56 16.15
CA PRO A 470 -25.68 -19.93 17.51
C PRO A 470 -24.64 -18.94 18.06
N ASN A 471 -24.81 -18.55 19.32
CA ASN A 471 -23.94 -17.60 20.03
C ASN A 471 -22.51 -18.14 20.16
N LEU A 472 -21.52 -17.34 19.73
CA LEU A 472 -20.10 -17.59 19.96
C LEU A 472 -19.76 -17.64 21.47
N PRO A 473 -18.89 -18.56 21.92
CA PRO A 473 -18.43 -18.58 23.30
C PRO A 473 -17.56 -17.35 23.61
N LYS A 474 -17.81 -16.71 24.76
CA LYS A 474 -17.04 -15.56 25.24
C LYS A 474 -15.59 -15.95 25.51
N LEU A 475 -14.64 -15.24 24.89
CA LEU A 475 -13.22 -15.34 25.19
C LEU A 475 -12.94 -14.91 26.65
N PRO A 476 -12.03 -15.59 27.37
CA PRO A 476 -11.64 -15.20 28.72
C PRO A 476 -10.90 -13.85 28.71
N SER A 477 -11.31 -12.93 29.57
CA SER A 477 -10.65 -11.64 29.73
C SER A 477 -9.29 -11.81 30.41
N LEU A 478 -8.21 -11.51 29.71
CA LEU A 478 -6.87 -11.39 30.29
C LEU A 478 -6.84 -10.21 31.27
N SER A 479 -6.85 -10.50 32.57
CA SER A 479 -6.60 -9.52 33.63
C SER A 479 -5.09 -9.26 33.71
N LEU A 480 -4.65 -8.06 33.33
CA LEU A 480 -3.28 -7.61 33.62
C LEU A 480 -3.11 -7.44 35.15
N PRO A 481 -1.99 -7.91 35.75
CA PRO A 481 -1.73 -7.71 37.16
C PRO A 481 -1.53 -6.22 37.47
N LYS A 482 -2.21 -5.73 38.51
CA LYS A 482 -2.02 -4.37 39.04
C LYS A 482 -0.63 -4.26 39.68
N VAL A 483 0.31 -3.63 38.98
CA VAL A 483 1.57 -3.18 39.57
C VAL A 483 1.29 -1.87 40.31
N SER A 484 1.30 -1.91 41.64
CA SER A 484 1.26 -0.73 42.50
C SER A 484 2.63 -0.02 42.45
N LEU A 485 2.70 1.16 41.84
CA LEU A 485 3.84 2.05 41.97
C LEU A 485 3.70 2.88 43.26
N PRO A 486 4.73 2.96 44.12
CA PRO A 486 4.63 3.67 45.39
C PRO A 486 5.16 5.09 45.21
N PHE A 487 4.34 6.03 44.72
CA PHE A 487 4.65 7.45 44.92
C PHE A 487 3.38 8.26 45.19
N GLY A 488 3.43 8.93 46.34
CA GLY A 488 2.31 9.57 47.00
C GLY A 488 1.80 10.84 46.31
N LYS A 489 0.59 11.20 46.74
CA LYS A 489 -0.09 12.46 46.47
C LYS A 489 0.86 13.65 46.66
N LYS A 490 0.99 14.47 45.62
CA LYS A 490 0.95 15.94 45.70
C LYS A 490 0.51 16.48 44.34
#